data_AF-A0A2J6WYT3-F1
#
_entry.id   AF-A0A2J6WYT3-F1
#
_cell.length_a   1.000
_cell.length_b   1.000
_cell.length_c   1.000
_cell.angle_alpha   90.00
_cell.angle_beta   90.00
_cell.angle_gamma   90.00
#
_symmetry.space_group_name_H-M   'P 1'
#
loop_
_entity.id
_entity.type
_entity.pdbx_description
1 polymer ?
#
loop_
_entity_poly.entity_id
_entity_poly.type
_entity_poly.pdbx_seq_one_letter_code
_entity_poly.pdbx_strand_id
1 'polypeptide(L)'
;FTTITDEKLKTLADVLKFTVRKLHKTLINPPFNMILHTAPPYREDYIDKTIYEHLDKHFHWHIDILPRITTLAGFELGTDYYINPTMPEEAARFLREVV
;
A
#
# COMPACT_ATOMS: atom_id res chain seq x y z
N PHE A 1 -5.38 -11.84 2.79
CA PHE A 1 -6.44 -11.28 1.93
C PHE A 1 -7.50 -12.31 1.58
N THR A 2 -7.13 -13.49 1.06
CA THR A 2 -8.08 -14.55 0.63
C THR A 2 -9.03 -15.06 1.72
N THR A 3 -8.68 -14.86 3.00
CA THR A 3 -9.48 -15.25 4.18
C THR A 3 -10.37 -14.13 4.73
N ILE A 4 -10.46 -12.99 4.05
CA ILE A 4 -11.31 -11.87 4.47
C ILE A 4 -12.81 -12.24 4.37
N THR A 5 -13.63 -11.78 5.31
CA THR A 5 -15.08 -11.96 5.26
C THR A 5 -15.75 -10.92 4.36
N ASP A 6 -16.93 -11.22 3.83
CA ASP A 6 -17.70 -10.28 2.97
C ASP A 6 -17.98 -8.94 3.67
N GLU A 7 -18.27 -8.98 4.98
CA GLU A 7 -18.46 -7.78 5.78
C GLU A 7 -17.20 -6.90 5.80
N LYS A 8 -16.04 -7.51 6.09
CA LYS A 8 -14.75 -6.80 6.08
C LYS A 8 -14.37 -6.32 4.68
N LEU A 9 -14.73 -7.08 3.64
CA LEU A 9 -14.51 -6.68 2.26
C LEU A 9 -15.33 -5.43 1.89
N LYS A 10 -16.57 -5.34 2.38
CA LYS A 10 -17.40 -4.14 2.22
C LYS A 10 -16.79 -2.93 2.93
N THR A 11 -16.36 -3.11 4.18
CA THR A 11 -15.66 -2.04 4.93
C THR A 11 -14.37 -1.61 4.23
N LEU A 12 -13.60 -2.56 3.69
CA LEU A 12 -12.39 -2.27 2.91
C LEU A 12 -12.73 -1.42 1.67
N ALA A 13 -13.79 -1.76 0.93
CA ALA A 13 -14.23 -0.99 -0.22
C ALA A 13 -14.61 0.45 0.15
N ASP A 14 -15.28 0.65 1.28
CA ASP A 14 -15.63 1.98 1.80
C ASP A 14 -14.37 2.80 2.15
N VAL A 15 -13.41 2.19 2.86
CA VAL A 15 -12.14 2.83 3.22
C VAL A 15 -11.31 3.16 1.98
N LEU A 16 -11.18 2.24 1.02
CA LEU A 16 -10.45 2.50 -0.22
C LEU A 16 -11.07 3.65 -1.02
N LYS A 17 -12.40 3.65 -1.18
CA LYS A 17 -13.13 4.72 -1.86
C LYS A 17 -12.94 6.07 -1.15
N PHE A 18 -12.97 6.08 0.18
CA PHE A 18 -12.70 7.28 0.97
C PHE A 18 -11.28 7.80 0.75
N THR A 19 -10.27 6.92 0.87
CA THR A 19 -8.85 7.27 0.69
C THR A 19 -8.57 7.80 -0.71
N VAL A 20 -9.05 7.14 -1.77
CA VAL A 20 -8.84 7.59 -3.15
C VAL A 20 -9.50 8.94 -3.41
N ARG A 21 -10.69 9.19 -2.85
CA ARG A 21 -11.35 10.50 -2.97
C ARG A 21 -10.59 11.61 -2.26
N LYS A 22 -10.05 11.34 -1.07
CA LYS A 22 -9.20 12.29 -0.33
C LYS A 22 -7.92 12.60 -1.12
N LEU A 23 -7.27 11.59 -1.70
CA LEU A 23 -6.11 11.76 -2.59
C LEU A 23 -6.46 12.58 -3.83
N HIS A 24 -7.56 12.28 -4.50
CA HIS A 24 -8.03 13.02 -5.67
C HIS A 24 -8.20 14.52 -5.36
N LYS A 25 -8.80 14.86 -4.22
CA LYS A 25 -8.97 16.26 -3.83
C LYS A 25 -7.67 16.95 -3.43
N THR A 26 -6.83 16.25 -2.66
CA THR A 26 -5.57 16.81 -2.12
C THR A 26 -4.54 17.07 -3.23
N LEU A 27 -4.46 16.16 -4.20
CA LEU A 27 -3.40 16.12 -5.21
C LEU A 27 -3.91 16.44 -6.63
N ILE A 28 -5.13 16.97 -6.75
CA ILE A 28 -5.74 17.39 -8.03
C ILE A 28 -5.79 16.23 -9.04
N ASN A 29 -6.45 15.14 -8.64
CA ASN A 29 -6.67 13.94 -9.45
C ASN A 29 -5.38 13.34 -10.05
N PRO A 30 -4.40 12.93 -9.22
CA PRO A 30 -3.18 12.34 -9.74
C PRO A 30 -3.46 10.93 -10.25
N PRO A 31 -2.74 10.46 -11.28
CA PRO A 31 -2.68 9.04 -11.56
C PRO A 31 -2.04 8.31 -10.36
N PHE A 32 -2.50 7.11 -10.05
CA PHE A 32 -1.94 6.31 -8.95
C PHE A 32 -1.83 4.84 -9.33
N ASN A 33 -0.96 4.12 -8.62
CA ASN A 33 -0.93 2.66 -8.60
C ASN A 33 -1.49 2.15 -7.28
N MET A 34 -2.12 0.99 -7.30
CA MET A 34 -2.58 0.30 -6.08
C MET A 34 -1.96 -1.10 -6.05
N ILE A 35 -1.32 -1.45 -4.95
CA ILE A 35 -0.54 -2.68 -4.80
C ILE A 35 -1.07 -3.44 -3.59
N LEU A 36 -1.45 -4.70 -3.79
CA LEU A 36 -1.82 -5.61 -2.70
C LEU A 36 -0.59 -6.41 -2.28
N HIS A 37 -0.13 -6.18 -1.05
CA HIS A 37 0.90 -7.01 -0.42
C HIS A 37 0.20 -8.13 0.34
N THR A 38 0.34 -9.37 -0.14
CA THR A 38 -0.19 -10.55 0.55
C THR A 38 0.89 -11.60 0.75
N ALA A 39 0.66 -12.50 1.71
CA ALA A 39 1.62 -13.55 2.05
C ALA A 39 1.89 -14.42 0.81
N PRO A 40 3.13 -14.93 0.66
CA PRO A 40 3.45 -15.86 -0.42
C PRO A 40 2.50 -17.06 -0.34
N PRO A 41 2.00 -17.56 -1.49
CA PRO A 41 1.16 -18.75 -1.49
C PRO A 41 1.96 -19.96 -0.98
N TYR A 42 1.29 -20.85 -0.26
CA TYR A 42 1.88 -22.13 0.12
C TYR A 42 2.22 -22.92 -1.13
N ARG A 43 3.45 -23.45 -1.18
CA ARG A 43 3.95 -24.24 -2.29
C ARG A 43 4.67 -25.46 -1.76
N GLU A 44 4.18 -26.63 -2.15
CA GLU A 44 4.70 -27.91 -1.70
C GLU A 44 6.13 -28.17 -2.20
N ASP A 45 6.50 -27.57 -3.34
CA ASP A 45 7.80 -27.72 -4.01
C ASP A 45 8.91 -26.81 -3.47
N TYR A 46 8.63 -26.01 -2.42
CA TYR A 46 9.66 -25.20 -1.77
C TYR A 46 10.62 -26.05 -0.94
N ILE A 47 11.92 -25.84 -1.19
CA ILE A 47 13.02 -26.56 -0.53
C ILE A 47 13.07 -26.21 0.97
N ASP A 48 12.89 -24.94 1.31
CA ASP A 48 12.86 -24.47 2.69
C ASP A 48 11.43 -24.11 3.10
N LYS A 49 10.82 -24.95 3.94
CA LYS A 49 9.46 -24.75 4.46
C LYS A 49 9.42 -23.84 5.69
N THR A 50 10.58 -23.50 6.29
CA THR A 50 10.63 -22.62 7.48
C THR A 50 10.09 -21.22 7.18
N ILE A 51 10.07 -20.81 5.91
CA ILE A 51 9.46 -19.54 5.45
C ILE A 51 7.95 -19.44 5.76
N TYR A 52 7.26 -20.57 5.93
CA TYR A 52 5.84 -20.63 6.25
C TYR A 52 5.58 -20.72 7.76
N GLU A 53 6.60 -21.02 8.55
CA GLU A 53 6.49 -21.07 10.01
C GLU A 53 6.27 -19.67 10.57
N HIS A 54 5.26 -19.52 11.43
CA HIS A 54 4.92 -18.24 12.07
C HIS A 54 4.66 -17.07 11.10
N LEU A 55 4.34 -17.34 9.83
CA LEU A 55 4.09 -16.32 8.82
C LEU A 55 2.95 -15.36 9.22
N ASP A 56 1.95 -15.89 9.91
CA ASP A 56 0.83 -15.14 10.48
C ASP A 56 1.25 -14.14 11.58
N LYS A 57 2.38 -14.39 12.25
CA LYS A 57 2.94 -13.49 13.27
C LYS A 57 3.87 -12.44 12.68
N HIS A 58 4.51 -12.73 11.55
CA HIS A 58 5.50 -11.84 10.94
C HIS A 58 4.92 -10.97 9.82
N PHE A 59 3.79 -11.36 9.22
CA PHE A 59 3.23 -10.67 8.08
C PHE A 59 1.73 -10.38 8.23
N HIS A 60 1.35 -9.13 7.99
CA HIS A 60 -0.04 -8.71 7.83
C HIS A 60 -0.21 -8.09 6.44
N TRP A 61 -1.15 -8.63 5.66
CA TRP A 61 -1.44 -8.12 4.33
C TRP A 61 -1.92 -6.66 4.37
N HIS A 62 -1.53 -5.85 3.41
CA HIS A 62 -1.95 -4.45 3.33
C HIS A 62 -2.02 -4.00 1.87
N ILE A 63 -2.58 -2.82 1.65
CA ILE A 63 -2.68 -2.21 0.33
C ILE A 63 -1.94 -0.88 0.36
N ASP A 64 -1.01 -0.72 -0.58
CA ASP A 64 -0.34 0.54 -0.84
C ASP A 64 -1.06 1.26 -1.98
N ILE A 65 -1.30 2.57 -1.80
CA ILE A 65 -1.78 3.47 -2.84
C ILE A 65 -0.67 4.49 -3.07
N LEU A 66 -0.10 4.48 -4.29
CA LEU A 66 1.06 5.28 -4.65
C LEU A 66 0.66 6.32 -5.72
N PRO A 67 0.35 7.57 -5.33
CA PRO A 67 0.16 8.66 -6.29
C PRO A 67 1.45 8.95 -7.06
N ARG A 68 1.36 9.07 -8.38
CA ARG A 68 2.49 9.40 -9.26
C ARG A 68 2.61 10.91 -9.38
N ILE A 69 3.24 11.53 -8.38
CA ILE A 69 3.44 12.99 -8.28
C ILE A 69 4.86 13.45 -8.64
N THR A 70 5.82 12.52 -8.68
CA THR A 70 7.22 12.77 -9.06
C THR A 70 7.68 11.69 -10.04
N THR A 71 8.77 11.97 -10.76
CA THR A 71 9.46 11.00 -11.62
C THR A 71 10.77 10.60 -10.96
N LEU A 72 11.10 9.31 -10.94
CA LEU A 72 12.37 8.81 -10.41
C LEU A 72 13.54 9.36 -11.23
N ALA A 73 14.59 9.82 -10.57
CA ALA A 73 15.80 10.32 -11.20
C ALA A 73 16.93 9.28 -11.13
N GLY A 74 18.12 9.68 -11.60
CA GLY A 74 19.29 8.79 -11.64
C GLY A 74 19.74 8.28 -10.26
N PHE A 75 19.47 9.05 -9.19
CA PHE A 75 19.78 8.61 -7.83
C PHE A 75 18.89 7.43 -7.41
N GLU A 76 17.57 7.58 -7.51
CA GLU A 76 16.63 6.53 -7.11
C GLU A 76 16.81 5.29 -7.98
N LEU A 77 16.97 5.46 -9.30
CA LEU A 77 17.21 4.34 -10.22
C LEU A 77 18.54 3.63 -9.98
N GLY A 78 19.58 4.37 -9.58
CA GLY A 78 20.92 3.82 -9.36
C GLY A 78 21.12 3.16 -8.00
N THR A 79 20.30 3.50 -7.01
CA THR A 79 20.52 3.10 -5.61
C THR A 79 19.37 2.34 -4.97
N ASP A 80 18.17 2.37 -5.57
CA ASP A 80 16.92 1.87 -4.99
C ASP A 80 16.55 2.53 -3.63
N TYR A 81 17.14 3.68 -3.32
CA TYR A 81 16.71 4.57 -2.25
C TYR A 81 15.80 5.66 -2.80
N TYR A 82 14.74 5.96 -2.04
CA TYR A 82 13.73 6.95 -2.44
C TYR A 82 13.84 8.20 -1.57
N ILE A 83 13.74 9.37 -2.21
CA ILE A 83 13.64 10.65 -1.52
C ILE A 83 12.16 10.99 -1.36
N ASN A 84 11.67 11.04 -0.12
CA ASN A 84 10.32 11.52 0.16
C ASN A 84 10.37 12.99 0.62
N PRO A 85 9.93 13.95 -0.23
CA PRO A 85 9.97 15.37 0.11
C PRO A 85 8.90 15.77 1.14
N THR A 86 7.88 14.92 1.39
CA THR A 86 6.79 15.22 2.30
C THR A 86 6.78 14.23 3.46
N MET A 87 6.97 14.76 4.67
CA MET A 87 6.93 13.94 5.87
C MET A 87 5.54 13.30 6.05
N PRO A 88 5.46 12.05 6.56
CA PRO A 88 4.20 11.34 6.70
C PRO A 88 3.21 12.06 7.64
N GLU A 89 3.68 12.79 8.64
CA GLU A 89 2.85 13.58 9.56
C GLU A 89 2.09 14.69 8.83
N GLU A 90 2.77 15.34 7.89
CA GLU A 90 2.21 16.41 7.06
C GLU A 90 1.25 15.83 6.00
N ALA A 91 1.63 14.75 5.32
CA ALA A 91 0.74 14.06 4.39
C ALA A 91 -0.56 13.60 5.07
N ALA A 92 -0.45 13.02 6.27
CA ALA A 92 -1.61 12.59 7.05
C ALA A 92 -2.48 13.78 7.50
N ARG A 93 -1.89 14.92 7.85
CA ARG A 93 -2.62 16.15 8.16
C ARG A 93 -3.44 16.62 6.94
N PHE A 94 -2.82 16.74 5.77
CA PHE A 94 -3.50 17.18 4.55
C PHE A 94 -4.67 16.27 4.17
N LEU A 95 -4.49 14.95 4.25
CA LEU A 95 -5.56 13.98 3.96
C LEU A 95 -6.71 14.03 4.98
N ARG A 96 -6.44 14.35 6.25
CA ARG A 96 -7.49 14.55 7.26
C ARG A 96 -8.29 15.82 6.98
N GLU A 97 -7.62 16.93 6.72
CA GLU A 97 -8.21 18.27 6.62
C GLU A 97 -8.95 18.53 5.30
N VAL A 98 -8.59 17.86 4.20
CA VAL A 98 -9.24 18.06 2.90
C VAL A 98 -10.73 17.67 2.96
N VAL A 99 -11.65 18.58 2.59
CA VAL A 99 -13.11 18.35 2.65
C VAL A 99 -13.63 17.74 1.36
#